data_AF-A0A0G1TG07-F1
#
_entry.id   AF-A0A0G1TG07-F1
#
_cell.length_a   1.000
_cell.length_b   1.000
_cell.length_c   1.000
_cell.angle_alpha   90.00
_cell.angle_beta   90.00
_cell.angle_gamma   90.00
#
_symmetry.space_group_name_H-M   'P 1'
#
loop_
_entity.id
_entity.type
_entity.pdbx_description
1 polymer ?
#
loop_
_entity_poly.entity_id
_entity_poly.type
_entity_poly.pdbx_seq_one_letter_code
_entity_poly.pdbx_strand_id
1 'polypeptide(L)'
;MSKLLRQLAIWVFPGVIIILPFVASAAGLVPCGGTPEGGSPEPPCDFDYLITLVNNIIMFLLYGVAVPLAALGFLWAGGSLIMSQNKASAWTEAKERFGNILLGFGIIAAAFILVKAFLLVFVVPKDGVVNFILGF
;
A
#
# COMPACT_ATOMS: atom_id res chain seq x y z
N MET A 1 -10.18 -15.49 -19.61
CA MET A 1 -9.47 -14.41 -18.87
C MET A 1 -8.63 -14.90 -17.68
N SER A 2 -8.97 -16.02 -17.01
CA SER A 2 -8.19 -16.54 -15.87
C SER A 2 -6.76 -17.02 -16.20
N LYS A 3 -6.53 -17.59 -17.40
CA LYS A 3 -5.18 -18.02 -17.84
C LYS A 3 -4.24 -16.84 -18.09
N LEU A 4 -4.75 -15.72 -18.61
CA LEU A 4 -3.99 -14.48 -18.84
C LEU A 4 -3.68 -13.75 -17.52
N LEU A 5 -4.63 -13.70 -16.57
CA LEU A 5 -4.39 -13.15 -15.23
C LEU A 5 -3.35 -13.97 -14.44
N ARG A 6 -3.37 -15.30 -14.60
CA ARG A 6 -2.39 -16.21 -13.99
C ARG A 6 -1.01 -16.14 -14.64
N GLN A 7 -0.94 -16.00 -15.96
CA GLN A 7 0.32 -15.78 -16.68
C GLN A 7 0.92 -14.41 -16.38
N LEU A 8 0.10 -13.36 -16.30
CA LEU A 8 0.52 -12.04 -15.83
C LEU A 8 0.99 -12.10 -14.38
N ALA A 9 0.26 -12.75 -13.47
CA ALA A 9 0.73 -12.91 -12.08
C ALA A 9 2.08 -13.66 -12.01
N ILE A 10 2.29 -14.71 -12.80
CA ILE A 10 3.55 -15.47 -12.81
C ILE A 10 4.74 -14.64 -13.32
N TRP A 11 4.53 -13.67 -14.21
CA TRP A 11 5.59 -12.78 -14.71
C TRP A 11 5.72 -11.47 -13.91
N VAL A 12 4.61 -10.96 -13.38
CA VAL A 12 4.52 -9.73 -12.59
C VAL A 12 5.04 -9.96 -11.18
N PHE A 13 4.81 -11.12 -10.56
CA PHE A 13 5.30 -11.39 -9.20
C PHE A 13 6.84 -11.35 -9.08
N PRO A 14 7.62 -12.04 -9.94
CA PRO A 14 9.08 -11.93 -9.92
C PRO A 14 9.57 -10.57 -10.41
N GLY A 15 8.91 -9.95 -11.40
CA GLY A 15 9.24 -8.59 -11.86
C GLY A 15 9.06 -7.54 -10.77
N VAL A 16 7.95 -7.60 -10.03
CA VAL A 16 7.68 -6.73 -8.88
C VAL A 16 8.71 -6.96 -7.78
N ILE A 17 9.03 -8.21 -7.43
CA ILE A 17 10.06 -8.50 -6.41
C ILE A 17 11.44 -7.93 -6.77
N ILE A 18 11.82 -7.95 -8.05
CA ILE A 18 13.12 -7.43 -8.51
C ILE A 18 13.12 -5.89 -8.61
N ILE A 19 11.98 -5.28 -8.96
CA ILE A 19 11.86 -3.83 -9.14
C ILE A 19 11.59 -3.10 -7.81
N LEU A 20 10.93 -3.75 -6.85
CA LEU A 20 10.63 -3.22 -5.52
C LEU A 20 11.83 -2.59 -4.79
N PRO A 21 13.02 -3.21 -4.71
CA PRO A 21 14.16 -2.59 -4.04
C PRO A 21 14.65 -1.32 -4.74
N PHE A 22 14.52 -1.23 -6.07
CA PHE A 22 14.93 -0.05 -6.84
C PHE A 22 13.97 1.14 -6.65
N VAL A 23 12.67 0.86 -6.50
CA VAL A 23 11.68 1.89 -6.19
C VAL A 23 11.81 2.34 -4.73
N ALA A 24 12.14 1.42 -3.82
CA ALA A 24 12.33 1.73 -2.41
C ALA A 24 13.53 2.64 -2.15
N SER A 25 14.65 2.47 -2.87
CA SER A 25 15.83 3.32 -2.73
C SER A 25 15.61 4.73 -3.28
N ALA A 26 14.88 4.89 -4.40
CA ALA A 26 14.57 6.19 -4.99
C ALA A 26 13.55 7.01 -4.16
N ALA A 27 12.70 6.33 -3.38
CA ALA A 27 11.66 6.96 -2.57
C ALA A 27 12.17 7.55 -1.23
N GLY A 28 13.48 7.48 -0.94
CA GLY A 28 14.03 8.02 0.31
C GLY A 28 13.48 7.33 1.57
N LEU A 29 13.18 6.03 1.47
CA LEU A 29 12.51 5.30 2.53
C LEU A 29 13.36 5.15 3.79
N VAL A 30 14.69 5.07 3.64
CA VAL A 30 15.65 4.92 4.74
C VAL A 30 16.16 6.31 5.17
N PRO A 31 15.80 6.79 6.37
CA PRO A 31 16.12 8.15 6.82
C PRO A 31 17.49 8.26 7.51
N CYS A 32 18.35 7.24 7.42
CA CYS A 32 19.65 7.23 8.08
C CYS A 32 20.67 6.33 7.35
N GLY A 33 21.95 6.66 7.46
CA GLY A 33 23.05 5.86 6.90
C GLY A 33 23.40 6.16 5.43
N GLY A 34 22.87 7.24 4.86
CA GLY A 34 23.22 7.73 3.52
C GLY A 34 23.90 9.10 3.55
N THR A 35 24.60 9.45 2.47
CA THR A 35 24.92 10.84 2.16
C THR A 35 23.79 11.39 1.28
N PRO A 36 23.09 12.45 1.67
CA PRO A 36 22.19 13.13 0.74
C PRO A 36 23.03 13.70 -0.42
N GLU A 37 22.42 13.91 -1.59
CA GLU A 37 22.99 14.67 -2.72
C GLU A 37 23.24 16.16 -2.39
N GLY A 38 23.38 16.50 -1.11
CA GLY A 38 23.61 17.81 -0.52
C GLY A 38 24.37 17.70 0.81
N GLY A 39 25.56 17.09 0.78
CA GLY A 39 26.70 17.51 1.60
C GLY A 39 26.53 17.66 3.12
N SER A 40 25.85 16.77 3.82
CA SER A 40 25.94 16.68 5.29
C SER A 40 26.01 15.21 5.74
N PRO A 41 26.99 14.81 6.57
CA PRO A 41 27.05 13.46 7.13
C PRO A 41 25.87 13.26 8.09
N GLU A 42 24.99 12.32 7.77
CA GLU A 42 23.87 11.96 8.64
C GLU A 42 24.35 11.32 9.95
N PRO A 43 23.69 11.62 11.09
CA PRO A 43 24.01 11.01 12.37
C PRO A 43 23.77 9.48 12.33
N PRO A 44 24.46 8.70 13.19
CA PRO A 44 24.26 7.26 13.27
C PRO A 44 22.78 6.93 13.54
N CYS A 45 22.26 5.90 12.86
CA CYS A 45 20.88 5.45 13.01
C CYS A 45 20.56 5.16 14.48
N ASP A 46 19.68 5.97 15.07
CA ASP A 46 19.08 5.72 16.39
C ASP A 46 17.70 5.06 16.26
N PHE A 47 17.18 4.48 17.34
CA PHE A 47 15.89 3.78 17.36
C PHE A 47 14.71 4.66 16.94
N ASP A 48 14.82 5.98 17.08
CA ASP A 48 13.79 6.94 16.66
C ASP A 48 13.65 7.01 15.12
N TYR A 49 14.75 6.80 14.39
CA TYR A 49 14.75 6.72 12.93
C TYR A 49 14.08 5.43 12.41
N LEU A 50 14.02 4.38 13.23
CA LEU A 50 13.30 3.15 12.91
C LEU A 50 11.79 3.41 12.80
N ILE A 51 11.25 4.26 13.68
CA ILE A 51 9.83 4.64 13.69
C ILE A 51 9.50 5.46 12.44
N THR A 52 10.39 6.38 12.09
CA THR A 52 10.28 7.21 10.88
C THR A 52 10.33 6.34 9.61
N LEU A 53 11.24 5.36 9.56
CA LEU A 53 11.33 4.38 8.48
C LEU A 53 10.01 3.59 8.31
N VAL A 54 9.44 3.09 9.41
CA VAL A 54 8.17 2.37 9.37
C VAL A 54 7.04 3.27 8.85
N ASN A 55 6.99 4.53 9.26
CA ASN A 55 6.00 5.47 8.74
C ASN A 55 6.17 5.71 7.23
N ASN A 56 7.41 5.93 6.76
CA ASN A 56 7.70 6.12 5.34
C ASN A 56 7.32 4.89 4.51
N ILE A 57 7.60 3.68 5.00
CA ILE A 57 7.19 2.43 4.35
C ILE A 57 5.67 2.36 4.24
N ILE A 58 4.95 2.65 5.32
CA ILE A 58 3.48 2.60 5.34
C ILE A 58 2.90 3.61 4.34
N MET A 59 3.44 4.83 4.30
CA MET A 59 3.02 5.88 3.36
C MET A 59 3.26 5.48 1.91
N PHE A 60 4.44 4.93 1.62
CA PHE A 60 4.76 4.41 0.30
C PHE A 60 3.85 3.24 -0.10
N LEU A 61 3.57 2.32 0.82
CA LEU A 61 2.68 1.19 0.54
C LEU A 61 1.24 1.64 0.31
N LEU A 62 0.75 2.63 1.06
CA LEU A 62 -0.59 3.16 0.89
C LEU A 62 -0.72 4.00 -0.38
N TYR A 63 0.04 5.09 -0.49
CA TYR A 63 -0.11 6.05 -1.58
C TYR A 63 0.59 5.61 -2.86
N GLY A 64 1.74 4.94 -2.74
CA GLY A 64 2.50 4.47 -3.90
C GLY A 64 1.94 3.21 -4.54
N VAL A 65 1.28 2.34 -3.76
CA VAL A 65 0.86 1.01 -4.24
C VAL A 65 -0.63 0.73 -4.03
N ALA A 66 -1.12 0.79 -2.80
CA ALA A 66 -2.48 0.34 -2.47
C ALA A 66 -3.56 1.22 -3.11
N VAL A 67 -3.43 2.56 -3.05
CA VAL A 67 -4.40 3.51 -3.62
C VAL A 67 -4.52 3.36 -5.14
N PRO A 68 -3.43 3.35 -5.94
CA PRO A 68 -3.51 3.10 -7.38
C PRO A 68 -4.14 1.75 -7.74
N LEU A 69 -3.77 0.68 -7.03
CA LEU A 69 -4.33 -0.66 -7.27
C LEU A 69 -5.81 -0.73 -6.94
N ALA A 70 -6.23 -0.12 -5.83
CA ALA A 70 -7.63 -0.04 -5.45
C ALA A 70 -8.43 0.75 -6.51
N ALA A 71 -7.92 1.89 -6.97
CA ALA A 71 -8.56 2.68 -8.01
C ALA A 71 -8.77 1.88 -9.30
N LEU A 72 -7.76 1.15 -9.78
CA LEU A 72 -7.89 0.28 -10.95
C LEU A 72 -8.90 -0.85 -10.75
N GLY A 73 -8.90 -1.47 -9.56
CA GLY A 73 -9.86 -2.52 -9.21
C GLY A 73 -11.31 -2.02 -9.20
N PHE A 74 -11.56 -0.86 -8.59
CA PHE A 74 -12.88 -0.24 -8.56
C PHE A 74 -13.34 0.24 -9.93
N LEU A 75 -12.45 0.79 -10.76
CA LEU A 75 -12.78 1.18 -12.14
C LEU A 75 -13.19 -0.01 -12.99
N TRP A 76 -12.46 -1.13 -12.90
CA TRP A 76 -12.74 -2.32 -13.68
C TRP A 76 -14.03 -3.02 -13.22
N ALA A 77 -14.20 -3.21 -11.92
CA ALA A 77 -15.40 -3.84 -11.36
C ALA A 77 -16.64 -2.96 -11.51
N GLY A 78 -16.50 -1.65 -11.27
CA GLY A 78 -17.56 -0.66 -11.45
C GLY A 78 -17.99 -0.56 -12.91
N GLY A 79 -17.04 -0.54 -13.85
CA GLY A 79 -17.34 -0.55 -15.29
C GLY A 79 -18.08 -1.81 -15.73
N SER A 80 -17.67 -2.98 -15.23
CA SER A 80 -18.34 -4.26 -15.52
C SER A 80 -19.76 -4.32 -14.97
N LEU A 81 -20.04 -3.65 -13.85
CA LEU A 81 -21.38 -3.55 -13.29
C LEU A 81 -22.27 -2.77 -14.25
N ILE A 82 -21.89 -1.53 -14.61
CA ILE A 82 -22.69 -0.65 -15.48
C ILE A 82 -23.02 -1.27 -16.84
N MET A 83 -22.10 -2.03 -17.45
CA MET A 83 -22.31 -2.66 -18.76
C MET A 83 -23.18 -3.93 -18.73
N SER A 84 -23.38 -4.54 -17.56
CA SER A 84 -24.03 -5.85 -17.43
C SER A 84 -25.53 -5.76 -17.11
N GLN A 85 -26.13 -4.55 -17.17
CA GLN A 85 -27.53 -4.30 -16.81
C GLN A 85 -28.56 -5.17 -17.56
N ASN A 86 -28.25 -5.60 -18.79
CA ASN A 86 -29.19 -6.34 -19.63
C ASN A 86 -29.10 -7.88 -19.50
N LYS A 87 -28.25 -8.42 -18.61
CA LYS A 87 -28.14 -9.87 -18.39
C LYS A 87 -28.10 -10.18 -16.89
N ALA A 88 -29.15 -10.83 -16.37
CA ALA A 88 -29.29 -11.16 -14.95
C ALA A 88 -28.13 -12.01 -14.39
N SER A 89 -27.58 -12.93 -15.20
CA SER A 89 -26.41 -13.73 -14.80
C SER A 89 -25.14 -12.89 -14.66
N ALA A 90 -24.86 -12.00 -15.62
CA ALA A 90 -23.69 -11.13 -15.60
C ALA A 90 -23.77 -10.06 -14.50
N TRP A 91 -24.98 -9.61 -14.16
CA TRP A 91 -25.22 -8.68 -13.07
C TRP A 91 -24.90 -9.28 -11.70
N THR A 92 -25.30 -10.53 -11.48
CA THR A 92 -25.04 -11.25 -10.23
C THR A 92 -23.53 -11.50 -10.05
N GLU A 93 -22.85 -11.92 -11.11
CA GLU A 93 -21.40 -12.14 -11.11
C GLU A 93 -20.61 -10.83 -10.90
N ALA A 94 -21.03 -9.73 -11.53
CA ALA A 94 -20.39 -8.42 -11.33
C ALA A 94 -20.54 -7.91 -9.88
N LYS A 95 -21.70 -8.11 -9.26
CA LYS A 95 -21.96 -7.72 -7.87
C LYS A 95 -21.13 -8.53 -6.88
N GLU A 96 -20.97 -9.82 -7.13
CA GLU A 96 -20.11 -10.70 -6.32
C GLU A 96 -18.64 -10.25 -6.39
N ARG A 97 -18.14 -9.96 -7.60
CA ARG A 97 -16.77 -9.44 -7.80
C ARG A 97 -16.55 -8.10 -7.09
N PHE A 98 -17.52 -7.20 -7.16
CA PHE A 98 -17.46 -5.91 -6.46
C PHE A 98 -17.43 -6.09 -4.93
N GLY A 99 -18.24 -7.00 -4.40
CA GLY A 99 -18.25 -7.34 -2.97
C GLY A 99 -16.91 -7.90 -2.49
N ASN A 100 -16.29 -8.78 -3.27
CA ASN A 100 -14.97 -9.34 -2.95
C ASN A 100 -13.86 -8.27 -2.94
N ILE A 101 -13.92 -7.29 -3.84
CA ILE A 101 -12.98 -6.16 -3.86
C ILE A 101 -13.17 -5.25 -2.65
N LEU A 102 -14.44 -4.95 -2.28
CA LEU A 102 -14.74 -4.18 -1.08
C LEU A 102 -14.22 -4.87 0.19
N LEU A 103 -14.43 -6.18 0.29
CA LEU A 103 -13.95 -6.97 1.43
C LEU A 103 -12.42 -6.91 1.51
N GLY A 104 -11.73 -7.08 0.38
CA GLY A 104 -10.26 -6.97 0.30
C GLY A 104 -9.76 -5.59 0.74
N PHE A 105 -10.40 -4.52 0.26
CA PHE A 105 -10.07 -3.15 0.67
C PHE A 105 -10.31 -2.92 2.18
N GLY A 106 -11.42 -3.44 2.71
CA GLY A 106 -11.73 -3.37 4.14
C GLY A 106 -10.69 -4.06 5.01
N ILE A 107 -10.18 -5.22 4.59
CA ILE A 107 -9.12 -5.95 5.31
C ILE A 107 -7.81 -5.14 5.30
N ILE A 108 -7.44 -4.53 4.17
CA ILE A 108 -6.23 -3.68 4.08
C ILE A 108 -6.35 -2.47 5.02
N ALA A 109 -7.51 -1.80 5.02
CA ALA A 109 -7.77 -0.68 5.91
C ALA A 109 -7.72 -1.09 7.39
N ALA A 110 -8.31 -2.24 7.74
CA ALA A 110 -8.27 -2.77 9.11
C ALA A 110 -6.84 -3.13 9.55
N ALA A 111 -6.06 -3.78 8.67
CA ALA A 111 -4.66 -4.12 8.95
C ALA A 111 -3.80 -2.87 9.16
N PHE A 112 -4.00 -1.83 8.35
CA PHE A 112 -3.32 -0.54 8.53
C PHE A 112 -3.62 0.08 9.89
N ILE A 113 -4.90 0.12 10.29
CA ILE A 113 -5.31 0.66 11.59
C ILE A 113 -4.70 -0.16 12.72
N LEU A 114 -4.67 -1.49 12.62
CA LEU A 114 -4.07 -2.36 13.63
C LEU A 114 -2.56 -2.12 13.80
N VAL A 115 -1.81 -1.99 12.70
CA VAL A 115 -0.37 -1.73 12.75
C VAL A 115 -0.10 -0.36 13.36
N LYS A 116 -0.82 0.68 12.93
CA LYS A 116 -0.72 2.03 13.50
C LYS A 116 -1.07 2.01 15.01
N ALA A 117 -2.15 1.33 15.40
CA ALA A 117 -2.55 1.20 16.80
C ALA A 117 -1.47 0.51 17.64
N PHE A 118 -0.85 -0.55 17.13
CA PHE A 118 0.22 -1.25 17.83
C PHE A 118 1.45 -0.36 18.03
N LEU A 119 1.90 0.35 16.98
CA LEU A 119 3.03 1.30 17.07
C LEU A 119 2.76 2.42 18.07
N LEU A 120 1.52 2.94 18.13
CA LEU A 120 1.11 3.97 19.08
C LEU A 120 1.17 3.49 20.53
N VAL A 121 0.70 2.27 20.82
CA VAL A 121 0.63 1.75 22.18
C VAL A 121 2.01 1.39 22.73
N PHE A 122 2.90 0.87 21.88
CA PHE A 122 4.16 0.28 22.33
C PHE A 122 5.40 1.13 22.11
N VAL A 123 5.38 2.10 21.19
CA VAL A 123 6.62 2.71 20.68
C VAL A 123 6.67 4.25 20.82
N VAL A 124 5.55 4.96 20.74
CA VAL A 124 5.56 6.43 20.62
C VAL A 124 5.38 7.15 21.98
N PRO A 125 6.35 7.95 22.46
CA PRO A 125 6.13 8.89 23.57
C PRO A 125 5.19 10.04 23.16
N LYS A 126 4.51 10.63 24.15
CA LYS A 126 3.26 11.42 24.03
C LYS A 126 3.29 12.65 23.08
N ASP A 127 4.45 13.03 22.58
CA ASP A 127 4.72 14.16 21.70
C ASP A 127 4.71 13.81 20.18
N GLY A 128 4.84 12.52 19.81
CA GLY A 128 4.80 12.06 18.40
C GLY A 128 3.45 11.53 17.91
N VAL A 129 2.46 11.39 18.80
CA VAL A 129 1.17 10.74 18.54
C VAL A 129 0.36 11.46 17.45
N VAL A 130 0.44 12.79 17.40
CA VAL A 130 -0.36 13.61 16.48
C VAL A 130 0.16 13.51 15.04
N ASN A 131 1.49 13.50 14.84
CA ASN A 131 2.11 13.36 13.52
C ASN A 131 2.02 11.94 12.96
N PHE A 132 1.95 10.91 13.81
CA PHE A 132 1.80 9.53 13.34
C PHE A 132 0.35 9.18 12.94
N ILE A 133 -0.64 9.80 13.61
CA ILE A 133 -2.07 9.67 13.28
C ILE A 133 -2.45 10.59 12.11
N LEU A 134 -1.99 11.84 12.09
CA LEU A 134 -2.35 12.82 11.05
C LEU A 134 -1.37 12.91 9.88
N GLY A 135 -0.20 12.26 9.99
CA GLY A 135 0.70 11.97 8.86
C GLY A 135 0.13 10.81 8.05
N PHE A 136 -1.05 11.06 7.47
CA PHE A 136 -1.45 10.54 6.17
C PHE A 136 -0.78 11.38 5.08
#